data_AF-A0A967I639-F1
#
_entry.id   AF-A0A967I639-F1
#
_cell.length_a   1.000
_cell.length_b   1.000
_cell.length_c   1.000
_cell.angle_alpha   90.00
_cell.angle_beta   90.00
_cell.angle_gamma   90.00
#
_symmetry.space_group_name_H-M   'P 1'
#
loop_
_entity.id
_entity.type
_entity.pdbx_description
1 polymer ?
#
loop_
_entity_poly.entity_id
_entity_poly.type
_entity_poly.pdbx_seq_one_letter_code
_entity_poly.pdbx_strand_id
1 'polypeptide(L)'
;MSGKPASLRSHTDEEGRLVLELGGYLDASSLGEVWRQAQEVVARVRPGHLQVNAAGVEYADGAGMALLVELRCQQMERNANFDLQGLSDNLQNLLQLYAPPDFEKPVVATARPPRIPEEVGRISYAVWCDLKQTVAFLGELAAALYCAVSSRGCIRWREVLLVGEKAGVNALPIIALISFLVGLIMAFQAAVPMRQFGVEIYVADLVALSILRELGPLMTALTLAGRSGSSFAAEIGTMKVNEEIDALQTMGLDPVRFLVVVRVVAAVLLTPLLAVFAGLVGVAGGSIVLLSMGYPLITYVNQVISAVSWVDFSQGLLKSIVFGLIFSGIGCFRGLQTQTGPSAVGDSATRAVVSGIILIVVMDGIFAVIFYFLGI
;
A
#
# COMPACT_ATOMS: atom_id res chain seq x y z
N MET A 1 1.63 10.59 -43.82
CA MET A 1 2.20 11.53 -44.80
C MET A 1 3.69 11.61 -44.49
N SER A 2 4.54 10.97 -45.29
CA SER A 2 5.99 10.93 -45.02
C SER A 2 6.63 12.19 -45.57
N GLY A 3 6.66 13.24 -44.75
CA GLY A 3 7.48 14.42 -45.01
C GLY A 3 8.97 14.08 -44.97
N LYS A 4 9.82 14.95 -45.53
CA LYS A 4 11.28 14.80 -45.38
C LYS A 4 11.64 14.92 -43.89
N PRO A 5 12.50 14.04 -43.35
CA PRO A 5 12.90 14.09 -41.94
C PRO A 5 13.58 15.41 -41.60
N ALA A 6 13.49 15.81 -40.33
CA ALA A 6 14.15 17.00 -39.82
C ALA A 6 15.66 16.93 -40.10
N SER A 7 16.23 18.04 -40.55
CA SER A 7 17.65 18.18 -40.83
C SER A 7 18.18 19.47 -40.22
N LEU A 8 19.41 19.39 -39.72
CA LEU A 8 20.15 20.50 -39.15
C LEU A 8 21.49 20.62 -39.84
N ARG A 9 21.84 21.82 -40.30
CA ARG A 9 23.20 22.17 -40.69
C ARG A 9 23.65 23.38 -39.91
N SER A 10 24.87 23.33 -39.40
CA SER A 10 25.48 24.44 -38.67
C SER A 10 26.72 24.92 -39.40
N HIS A 11 26.82 26.22 -39.66
CA HIS A 11 28.05 26.85 -40.13
C HIS A 11 28.27 28.18 -39.40
N THR A 12 29.51 28.64 -39.37
CA THR A 12 29.85 29.95 -38.83
C THR A 12 30.11 30.88 -40.01
N ASP A 13 29.40 32.00 -40.05
CA ASP A 13 29.56 33.03 -41.08
C ASP A 13 30.89 33.80 -40.90
N GLU A 14 31.34 34.51 -41.94
CA GLU A 14 32.59 35.30 -41.93
C GLU A 14 32.56 36.41 -40.86
N GLU A 15 31.37 36.84 -40.44
CA GLU A 15 31.12 37.79 -39.34
C GLU A 15 31.12 37.14 -37.94
N GLY A 16 31.44 35.85 -37.83
CA GLY A 16 31.52 35.13 -36.54
C GLY A 16 30.17 34.74 -35.94
N ARG A 17 29.08 34.85 -36.73
CA ARG A 17 27.73 34.43 -36.34
C ARG A 17 27.55 32.93 -36.52
N LEU A 18 26.91 32.26 -35.55
CA LEU A 18 26.52 30.85 -35.74
C LEU A 18 25.18 30.82 -36.48
N VAL A 19 25.16 30.17 -37.64
CA VAL A 19 23.95 29.98 -38.45
C VAL A 19 23.50 28.53 -38.35
N LEU A 20 22.26 28.32 -37.92
CA LEU A 20 21.60 27.02 -37.91
C LEU A 20 20.55 26.97 -39.01
N GLU A 21 20.75 26.12 -40.00
CA GLU A 21 19.76 25.86 -41.05
C GLU A 21 18.90 24.66 -40.64
N LEU A 22 17.60 24.92 -40.45
CA LEU A 22 16.59 23.92 -40.15
C LEU A 22 15.78 23.63 -41.41
N GLY A 23 15.56 22.35 -41.70
CA GLY A 23 14.75 21.93 -42.84
C GLY A 23 14.01 20.63 -42.61
N GLY A 24 12.92 20.43 -43.37
CA GLY A 24 12.05 19.27 -43.29
C GLY A 24 10.88 19.45 -42.31
N TYR A 25 10.37 18.32 -41.79
CA TYR A 25 9.26 18.27 -40.85
C TYR A 25 9.81 18.26 -39.42
N LEU A 26 9.53 19.31 -38.64
CA LEU A 26 9.89 19.44 -37.23
C LEU A 26 8.72 18.93 -36.36
N ASP A 27 8.56 17.62 -36.28
CA ASP A 27 7.56 16.99 -35.42
C ASP A 27 8.21 16.22 -34.27
N ALA A 28 7.43 15.85 -33.25
CA ALA A 28 7.94 15.12 -32.09
C ALA A 28 8.66 13.81 -32.43
N SER A 29 8.40 13.22 -33.60
CA SER A 29 9.00 11.96 -34.03
C SER A 29 10.37 12.13 -34.70
N SER A 30 10.59 13.24 -35.40
CA SER A 30 11.83 13.52 -36.14
C SER A 30 12.79 14.45 -35.41
N LEU A 31 12.29 15.24 -34.44
CA LEU A 31 13.04 16.33 -33.82
C LEU A 31 14.11 15.87 -32.82
N GLY A 32 14.04 14.66 -32.29
CA GLY A 32 14.91 14.20 -31.19
C GLY A 32 16.42 14.28 -31.49
N GLU A 33 16.83 13.98 -32.71
CA GLU A 33 18.24 14.11 -33.12
C GLU A 33 18.65 15.56 -33.38
N VAL A 34 17.81 16.30 -34.10
CA VAL A 34 18.03 17.72 -34.43
C VAL A 34 18.09 18.59 -33.17
N TRP A 35 17.22 18.33 -32.19
CA TRP A 35 17.20 19.02 -30.90
C TRP A 35 18.54 18.87 -30.18
N ARG A 36 19.04 17.64 -30.08
CA ARG A 36 20.29 17.33 -29.39
C ARG A 36 21.47 17.98 -30.09
N GLN A 37 21.54 17.88 -31.42
CA GLN A 37 22.60 18.49 -32.21
C GLN A 37 22.60 20.02 -32.10
N ALA A 38 21.44 20.66 -32.19
CA ALA A 38 21.32 22.11 -32.05
C ALA A 38 21.79 22.58 -30.66
N GLN A 39 21.36 21.88 -29.60
CA GLN A 39 21.78 22.14 -28.22
C GLN A 39 23.28 21.95 -28.02
N GLU A 40 23.86 20.87 -28.55
CA GLU A 40 25.30 20.59 -28.46
C GLU A 40 26.14 21.66 -29.16
N VAL A 41 25.74 22.08 -30.37
CA VAL A 41 26.46 23.12 -31.13
C VAL A 41 26.38 24.46 -30.41
N VAL A 42 25.20 24.87 -29.92
CA VAL A 42 25.03 26.14 -29.21
C VAL A 42 25.72 26.14 -27.84
N ALA A 43 25.77 24.99 -27.16
CA ALA A 43 26.51 24.83 -25.90
C ALA A 43 28.04 24.90 -26.11
N ARG A 44 28.53 24.34 -27.23
CA ARG A 44 29.96 24.29 -27.58
C ARG A 44 30.49 25.63 -28.08
N VAL A 45 29.80 26.25 -29.03
CA VAL A 45 30.26 27.49 -29.70
C VAL A 45 30.01 28.73 -28.83
N ARG A 46 28.92 28.74 -28.05
CA ARG A 46 28.47 29.90 -27.27
C ARG A 46 28.49 31.21 -28.07
N PRO A 47 27.76 31.27 -29.19
CA PRO A 47 27.83 32.42 -30.09
C PRO A 47 27.24 33.67 -29.42
N GLY A 48 27.85 34.84 -29.64
CA GLY A 48 27.26 36.13 -29.26
C GLY A 48 26.08 36.55 -30.15
N HIS A 49 25.95 35.91 -31.32
CA HIS A 49 24.85 36.11 -32.25
C HIS A 49 24.47 34.77 -32.91
N LEU A 50 23.26 34.29 -32.66
CA LEU A 50 22.70 33.06 -33.23
C LEU A 50 21.64 33.42 -34.27
N GLN A 51 21.84 32.97 -35.50
CA GLN A 51 20.87 33.10 -36.57
C GLN A 51 20.29 31.72 -36.90
N VAL A 52 18.96 31.60 -36.85
CA VAL A 52 18.26 30.37 -37.23
C VAL A 52 17.55 30.62 -38.56
N ASN A 53 17.97 29.91 -39.61
CA ASN A 53 17.31 29.94 -40.90
C ASN A 53 16.34 28.76 -41.00
N ALA A 54 15.05 29.06 -41.01
CA ALA A 54 13.96 28.09 -41.07
C ALA A 54 13.26 28.06 -42.45
N ALA A 55 13.88 28.59 -43.50
CA ALA A 55 13.32 28.60 -44.85
C ALA A 55 13.01 27.20 -45.42
N GLY A 56 13.71 26.17 -44.95
CA GLY A 56 13.50 24.78 -45.36
C GLY A 56 12.44 24.04 -44.55
N VAL A 57 11.78 24.67 -43.56
CA VAL A 57 10.82 24.02 -42.67
C VAL A 57 9.44 23.97 -43.33
N GLU A 58 9.00 22.77 -43.70
CA GLU A 58 7.70 22.55 -44.36
C GLU A 58 6.56 22.42 -43.33
N TYR A 59 6.85 21.93 -42.14
CA TYR A 59 5.89 21.70 -41.06
C TYR A 59 6.58 21.74 -39.70
N ALA A 60 5.91 22.29 -38.68
CA ALA A 60 6.37 22.21 -37.28
C ALA A 60 5.17 22.00 -36.33
N ASP A 61 5.30 21.06 -35.40
CA ASP A 61 4.33 20.86 -34.31
C ASP A 61 4.77 21.59 -33.02
N GLY A 62 4.07 21.36 -31.90
CA GLY A 62 4.43 21.96 -30.61
C GLY A 62 5.86 21.66 -30.15
N ALA A 63 6.42 20.49 -30.50
CA ALA A 63 7.82 20.17 -30.18
C ALA A 63 8.78 20.98 -31.07
N GLY A 64 8.50 21.09 -32.36
CA GLY A 64 9.26 21.94 -33.28
C GLY A 64 9.28 23.41 -32.85
N MET A 65 8.13 23.94 -32.44
CA MET A 65 8.04 25.30 -31.90
C MET A 65 8.81 25.44 -30.59
N ALA A 66 8.71 24.47 -29.68
CA ALA A 66 9.46 24.47 -28.43
C ALA A 66 10.98 24.54 -28.66
N LEU A 67 11.52 23.97 -29.74
CA LEU A 67 12.95 24.06 -30.05
C LEU A 67 13.35 25.50 -30.36
N LEU A 68 12.57 26.19 -31.19
CA LEU A 68 12.82 27.58 -31.54
C LEU A 68 12.72 28.50 -30.32
N VAL A 69 11.72 28.26 -29.46
CA VAL A 69 11.55 28.99 -28.19
C VAL A 69 12.72 28.74 -27.25
N GLU A 70 13.14 27.49 -27.07
CA GLU A 70 14.26 27.15 -26.19
C GLU A 70 15.57 27.78 -26.69
N LEU A 71 15.85 27.74 -27.99
CA LEU A 71 17.04 28.39 -28.58
C LEU A 71 17.02 29.91 -28.39
N ARG A 72 15.85 30.55 -28.53
CA ARG A 72 15.68 31.97 -28.25
C ARG A 72 15.90 32.28 -26.76
N CYS A 73 15.26 31.52 -25.87
CA CYS A 73 15.42 31.69 -24.42
C CYS A 73 16.87 31.53 -23.98
N GLN A 74 17.60 30.54 -24.52
CA GLN A 74 19.01 30.32 -24.19
C GLN A 74 19.93 31.47 -24.63
N GLN A 75 19.62 32.15 -25.73
CA GLN A 75 20.37 33.34 -26.15
C GLN A 75 20.02 34.56 -25.32
N MET A 76 18.74 34.74 -25.00
CA MET A 76 18.29 35.82 -24.10
C MET A 76 18.88 35.67 -22.69
N GLU A 77 18.93 34.46 -22.13
CA GLU A 77 19.61 34.17 -20.86
C GLU A 77 21.09 34.55 -20.86
N ARG A 78 21.73 34.56 -22.05
CA ARG A 78 23.14 34.91 -22.24
C ARG A 78 23.35 36.38 -22.66
N ASN A 79 22.30 37.19 -22.72
CA ASN A 79 22.33 38.55 -23.29
C ASN A 79 22.93 38.59 -24.72
N ALA A 80 22.68 37.55 -25.51
CA ALA A 80 23.16 37.40 -26.86
C ALA A 80 22.00 37.56 -27.86
N ASN A 81 22.34 37.97 -29.09
CA ASN A 81 21.35 38.27 -30.11
C ASN A 81 20.83 36.99 -30.78
N PHE A 82 19.53 36.95 -31.03
CA PHE A 82 18.85 35.87 -31.73
C PHE A 82 18.06 36.44 -32.91
N ASP A 83 18.33 35.91 -34.11
CA ASP A 83 17.60 36.26 -35.33
C ASP A 83 16.99 35.01 -35.97
N LEU A 84 15.74 35.08 -36.39
CA LEU A 84 14.99 33.99 -37.00
C LEU A 84 14.53 34.41 -38.39
N GLN A 85 15.05 33.74 -39.42
CA GLN A 85 14.78 34.09 -40.82
C GLN A 85 14.09 32.96 -41.58
N GLY A 86 13.27 33.32 -42.56
CA GLY A 86 12.69 32.37 -43.52
C GLY A 86 11.52 31.54 -43.01
N LEU A 87 10.97 31.83 -41.82
CA LEU A 87 9.83 31.08 -41.31
C LEU A 87 8.54 31.45 -42.07
N SER A 88 7.88 30.45 -42.68
CA SER A 88 6.42 30.29 -42.65
C SER A 88 5.52 31.38 -42.06
N ASP A 89 4.71 32.16 -42.81
CA ASP A 89 3.73 33.08 -42.18
C ASP A 89 2.80 32.36 -41.18
N ASN A 90 2.35 31.14 -41.52
CA ASN A 90 1.55 30.30 -40.63
C ASN A 90 2.32 29.85 -39.37
N LEU A 91 3.60 29.50 -39.54
CA LEU A 91 4.46 29.06 -38.45
C LEU A 91 4.87 30.25 -37.56
N GLN A 92 5.02 31.46 -38.11
CA GLN A 92 5.25 32.68 -37.33
C GLN A 92 4.08 32.97 -36.39
N ASN A 93 2.84 32.84 -36.86
CA ASN A 93 1.64 33.00 -36.04
C ASN A 93 1.57 31.95 -34.91
N LEU A 94 1.94 30.70 -35.21
CA LEU A 94 2.07 29.66 -34.19
C LEU A 94 3.18 29.98 -33.19
N LEU A 95 4.32 30.53 -33.63
CA LEU A 95 5.42 30.87 -32.73
C LEU A 95 5.03 31.95 -31.72
N GLN A 96 4.25 32.94 -32.17
CA GLN A 96 3.72 34.00 -31.30
C GLN A 96 2.79 33.44 -30.20
N LEU A 97 2.07 32.34 -30.46
CA LEU A 97 1.23 31.67 -29.47
C LEU A 97 2.07 30.94 -28.39
N TYR A 98 3.21 30.36 -28.75
CA TYR A 98 4.07 29.61 -27.84
C TYR A 98 5.11 30.48 -27.09
N ALA A 99 5.56 31.57 -27.70
CA ALA A 99 6.53 32.50 -27.10
C ALA A 99 6.14 33.96 -27.39
N PRO A 100 5.19 34.52 -26.62
CA PRO A 100 4.93 35.95 -26.64
C PRO A 100 6.22 36.74 -26.34
N PRO A 101 6.34 38.00 -26.83
CA PRO A 101 7.53 38.83 -26.62
C PRO A 101 7.99 38.93 -25.15
N ASP A 102 7.06 38.78 -24.22
CA ASP A 102 7.26 38.88 -22.77
C ASP A 102 7.28 37.50 -22.06
N PHE A 103 7.64 36.43 -22.76
CA PHE A 103 7.70 35.09 -22.17
C PHE A 103 8.86 34.99 -21.15
N GLU A 104 8.54 35.19 -19.87
CA GLU A 104 9.44 34.90 -18.75
C GLU A 104 9.39 33.39 -18.43
N LYS A 105 10.57 32.77 -18.35
CA LYS A 105 10.69 31.37 -17.94
C LYS A 105 10.14 31.24 -16.51
N PRO A 106 9.20 30.32 -16.22
CA PRO A 106 8.71 30.15 -14.86
C PRO A 106 9.90 29.84 -13.96
N VAL A 107 10.10 30.65 -12.92
CA VAL A 107 11.13 30.39 -11.91
C VAL A 107 10.73 29.10 -11.20
N VAL A 108 11.34 27.99 -11.58
CA VAL A 108 11.23 26.73 -10.84
C VAL A 108 11.95 26.97 -9.53
N ALA A 109 11.19 27.27 -8.47
CA ALA A 109 11.74 27.40 -7.14
C ALA A 109 12.50 26.12 -6.82
N THR A 110 13.81 26.21 -6.64
CA THR A 110 14.62 25.08 -6.19
C THR A 110 14.10 24.68 -4.82
N ALA A 111 13.46 23.50 -4.73
CA ALA A 111 12.90 23.01 -3.48
C ALA A 111 14.03 22.95 -2.45
N ARG A 112 13.94 23.76 -1.39
CA ARG A 112 14.90 23.72 -0.28
C ARG A 112 14.84 22.32 0.33
N PRO A 113 15.98 21.72 0.72
CA PRO A 113 15.94 20.46 1.45
C PRO A 113 15.12 20.70 2.74
N PRO A 114 14.11 19.86 3.02
CA PRO A 114 13.21 20.08 4.13
C PRO A 114 14.02 20.10 5.43
N ARG A 115 13.73 21.08 6.29
CA ARG A 115 14.33 21.11 7.63
C ARG A 115 13.67 20.03 8.48
N ILE A 116 14.38 19.47 9.47
CA ILE A 116 13.85 18.45 10.40
C ILE A 116 12.42 18.78 10.92
N PRO A 117 12.09 20.00 11.40
CA PRO A 117 10.73 20.32 11.84
C PRO A 117 9.68 20.30 10.70
N GLU A 118 10.08 20.63 9.48
CA GLU A 118 9.21 20.56 8.29
C GLU A 118 8.95 19.12 7.86
N GLU A 119 9.97 18.26 7.97
CA GLU A 119 9.83 16.83 7.71
C GLU A 119 8.91 16.14 8.73
N VAL A 120 9.09 16.45 10.03
CA VAL A 120 8.20 15.99 11.09
C VAL A 120 6.78 16.51 10.87
N GLY A 121 6.63 17.78 10.48
CA GLY A 121 5.33 18.38 10.16
C GLY A 121 4.63 17.67 8.99
N ARG A 122 5.37 17.35 7.92
CA ARG A 122 4.86 16.63 6.75
C ARG A 122 4.43 15.20 7.09
N ILE A 123 5.25 14.47 7.86
CA ILE A 123 4.91 13.10 8.30
C ILE A 123 3.67 13.14 9.21
N SER A 124 3.63 14.07 10.16
CA SER A 124 2.49 14.21 11.07
C SER A 124 1.19 14.51 10.31
N TYR A 125 1.25 15.40 9.32
CA TYR A 125 0.10 15.70 8.48
C TYR A 125 -0.34 14.49 7.64
N ALA A 126 0.60 13.72 7.08
CA ALA A 126 0.30 12.51 6.33
C ALA A 126 -0.39 11.45 7.22
N VAL A 127 0.13 11.23 8.44
CA VAL A 127 -0.48 10.33 9.43
C VAL A 127 -1.88 10.80 9.81
N TRP A 128 -2.10 12.10 10.02
CA TRP A 128 -3.42 12.65 10.33
C TRP A 128 -4.42 12.43 9.19
N CYS A 129 -3.99 12.60 7.94
CA CYS A 129 -4.83 12.32 6.78
C CYS A 129 -5.16 10.83 6.64
N ASP A 130 -4.19 9.95 6.84
CA ASP A 130 -4.39 8.49 6.81
C ASP A 130 -5.37 8.03 7.91
N LEU A 131 -5.25 8.61 9.11
CA LEU A 131 -6.17 8.35 10.22
C LEU A 131 -7.61 8.75 9.86
N LYS A 132 -7.80 9.94 9.28
CA LYS A 132 -9.14 10.39 8.82
C LYS A 132 -9.75 9.45 7.80
N GLN A 133 -8.95 8.99 6.82
CA GLN A 133 -9.43 8.03 5.82
C GLN A 133 -9.77 6.68 6.45
N THR A 134 -8.98 6.21 7.41
CA THR A 134 -9.24 4.95 8.13
C THR A 134 -10.55 5.03 8.91
N VAL A 135 -10.82 6.14 9.59
CA VAL A 135 -12.10 6.36 10.30
C VAL A 135 -13.28 6.42 9.33
N ALA A 136 -13.13 7.12 8.20
CA ALA A 136 -14.17 7.19 7.18
C ALA A 136 -14.50 5.80 6.62
N PHE A 137 -13.47 5.02 6.27
CA PHE A 137 -13.64 3.65 5.79
C PHE A 137 -14.24 2.72 6.84
N LEU A 138 -13.87 2.88 8.12
CA LEU A 138 -14.46 2.10 9.19
C LEU A 138 -15.97 2.37 9.29
N GLY A 139 -16.39 3.63 9.12
CA GLY A 139 -17.81 4.01 9.06
C GLY A 139 -18.53 3.40 7.84
N GLU A 140 -17.90 3.45 6.66
CA GLU A 140 -18.42 2.84 5.44
C GLU A 140 -18.55 1.32 5.55
N LEU A 141 -17.53 0.66 6.09
CA LEU A 141 -17.53 -0.78 6.34
C LEU A 141 -18.60 -1.17 7.36
N ALA A 142 -18.74 -0.41 8.45
CA ALA A 142 -19.79 -0.66 9.45
C ALA A 142 -21.20 -0.52 8.84
N ALA A 143 -21.43 0.51 8.03
CA ALA A 143 -22.69 0.70 7.32
C ALA A 143 -22.95 -0.43 6.30
N ALA A 144 -21.91 -0.86 5.57
CA ALA A 144 -22.00 -1.94 4.60
C ALA A 144 -22.29 -3.29 5.28
N LEU A 145 -21.62 -3.60 6.40
CA LEU A 145 -21.88 -4.79 7.21
C LEU A 145 -23.30 -4.76 7.80
N TYR A 146 -23.74 -3.63 8.35
CA TYR A 146 -25.10 -3.47 8.86
C TYR A 146 -26.15 -3.70 7.77
N CYS A 147 -25.95 -3.11 6.59
CA CYS A 147 -26.82 -3.30 5.43
C CYS A 147 -26.83 -4.77 4.97
N ALA A 148 -25.67 -5.43 4.95
CA ALA A 148 -25.52 -6.83 4.56
C ALA A 148 -26.23 -7.79 5.53
N VAL A 149 -26.22 -7.48 6.83
CA VAL A 149 -26.96 -8.25 7.85
C VAL A 149 -28.46 -7.95 7.78
N SER A 150 -28.85 -6.70 7.51
CA SER A 150 -30.26 -6.29 7.46
C SER A 150 -30.99 -6.70 6.18
N SER A 151 -30.27 -6.92 5.07
CA SER A 151 -30.87 -7.32 3.78
C SER A 151 -30.50 -8.77 3.42
N ARG A 152 -31.49 -9.68 3.50
CA ARG A 152 -31.34 -11.14 3.37
C ARG A 152 -30.91 -11.67 1.97
N GLY A 153 -30.44 -10.82 1.07
CA GLY A 153 -30.05 -11.21 -0.30
C GLY A 153 -28.78 -10.56 -0.86
N CYS A 154 -28.10 -9.71 -0.08
CA CYS A 154 -26.91 -9.00 -0.58
C CYS A 154 -25.60 -9.76 -0.35
N ILE A 155 -25.57 -10.78 0.51
CA ILE A 155 -24.36 -11.56 0.80
C ILE A 155 -24.26 -12.77 -0.14
N ARG A 156 -23.17 -12.83 -0.90
CA ARG A 156 -22.83 -13.96 -1.75
C ARG A 156 -22.17 -15.08 -0.93
N TRP A 157 -22.97 -15.86 -0.22
CA TRP A 157 -22.49 -16.92 0.68
C TRP A 157 -21.52 -17.92 0.03
N ARG A 158 -21.70 -18.22 -1.26
CA ARG A 158 -20.78 -19.10 -1.99
C ARG A 158 -19.37 -18.51 -2.08
N GLU A 159 -19.26 -17.20 -2.31
CA GLU A 159 -17.96 -16.51 -2.33
C GLU A 159 -17.38 -16.39 -0.92
N VAL A 160 -18.21 -16.14 0.09
CA VAL A 160 -17.80 -16.13 1.51
C VAL A 160 -17.15 -17.47 1.89
N LEU A 161 -17.78 -18.59 1.51
CA LEU A 161 -17.26 -19.93 1.80
C LEU A 161 -15.96 -20.21 1.05
N LEU A 162 -15.85 -19.83 -0.22
CA LEU A 162 -14.61 -20.00 -1.00
C LEU A 162 -13.44 -19.19 -0.43
N VAL A 163 -13.70 -17.92 -0.07
CA VAL A 163 -12.70 -17.07 0.60
C VAL A 163 -12.34 -17.64 1.96
N GLY A 164 -13.33 -18.11 2.72
CA GLY A 164 -13.14 -18.75 4.01
C GLY A 164 -12.26 -20.00 3.90
N GLU A 165 -12.56 -20.91 2.99
CA GLU A 165 -11.75 -22.12 2.75
C GLU A 165 -10.28 -21.76 2.45
N LYS A 166 -10.06 -20.83 1.49
CA LYS A 166 -8.72 -20.39 1.10
C LYS A 166 -7.99 -19.64 2.21
N ALA A 167 -8.69 -18.88 3.06
CA ALA A 167 -8.07 -18.15 4.17
C ALA A 167 -7.83 -19.05 5.40
N GLY A 168 -8.71 -20.03 5.62
CA GLY A 168 -8.75 -20.84 6.83
C GLY A 168 -7.95 -22.13 6.75
N VAL A 169 -8.31 -23.03 5.83
CA VAL A 169 -7.69 -24.37 5.71
C VAL A 169 -6.18 -24.24 5.54
N ASN A 170 -5.83 -23.32 4.67
CA ASN A 170 -4.49 -22.90 4.35
C ASN A 170 -3.70 -22.41 5.56
N ALA A 171 -4.33 -21.69 6.51
CA ALA A 171 -3.69 -21.15 7.70
C ALA A 171 -3.49 -22.18 8.84
N LEU A 172 -4.24 -23.30 8.83
CA LEU A 172 -4.20 -24.32 9.88
C LEU A 172 -2.79 -24.83 10.23
N PRO A 173 -1.90 -25.18 9.28
CA PRO A 173 -0.59 -25.74 9.62
C PRO A 173 0.30 -24.76 10.38
N ILE A 174 0.26 -23.48 9.98
CA ILE A 174 1.07 -22.43 10.61
C ILE A 174 0.51 -22.13 12.01
N ILE A 175 -0.82 -22.05 12.15
CA ILE A 175 -1.48 -21.82 13.44
C ILE A 175 -1.21 -22.98 14.39
N ALA A 176 -1.30 -24.22 13.91
CA ALA A 176 -1.01 -25.41 14.72
C ALA A 176 0.43 -25.38 15.25
N LEU A 177 1.41 -25.16 14.35
CA LEU A 177 2.82 -25.15 14.72
C LEU A 177 3.13 -24.04 15.74
N ILE A 178 2.68 -22.82 15.47
CA ILE A 178 2.95 -21.68 16.36
C ILE A 178 2.26 -21.88 17.71
N SER A 179 0.98 -22.26 17.72
CA SER A 179 0.24 -22.43 18.98
C SER A 179 0.81 -23.54 19.84
N PHE A 180 1.19 -24.67 19.22
CA PHE A 180 1.85 -25.78 19.90
C PHE A 180 3.17 -25.35 20.54
N LEU A 181 4.03 -24.66 19.78
CA LEU A 181 5.32 -24.18 20.29
C LEU A 181 5.14 -23.15 21.40
N VAL A 182 4.21 -22.21 21.25
CA VAL A 182 3.91 -21.21 22.28
C VAL A 182 3.45 -21.89 23.56
N GLY A 183 2.56 -22.88 23.48
CA GLY A 183 2.09 -23.61 24.66
C GLY A 183 3.18 -24.42 25.36
N LEU A 184 4.06 -25.07 24.58
CA LEU A 184 5.23 -25.76 25.10
C LEU A 184 6.19 -24.79 25.81
N ILE A 185 6.51 -23.65 25.18
CA ILE A 185 7.41 -22.64 25.74
C ILE A 185 6.82 -22.05 27.02
N MET A 186 5.53 -21.70 27.02
CA MET A 186 4.79 -21.21 28.19
C MET A 186 4.86 -22.19 29.35
N ALA A 187 4.59 -23.47 29.11
CA ALA A 187 4.62 -24.50 30.14
C ALA A 187 6.02 -24.64 30.75
N PHE A 188 7.08 -24.63 29.92
CA PHE A 188 8.45 -24.66 30.42
C PHE A 188 8.81 -23.41 31.24
N GLN A 189 8.43 -22.22 30.78
CA GLN A 189 8.71 -20.97 31.49
C GLN A 189 7.96 -20.88 32.81
N ALA A 190 6.70 -21.34 32.86
CA ALA A 190 5.88 -21.36 34.05
C ALA A 190 6.31 -22.43 35.07
N ALA A 191 6.90 -23.54 34.62
CA ALA A 191 7.27 -24.62 35.54
C ALA A 191 8.44 -24.27 36.45
N VAL A 192 9.39 -23.43 36.02
CA VAL A 192 10.55 -23.02 36.83
C VAL A 192 10.14 -22.34 38.14
N PRO A 193 9.29 -21.30 38.15
CA PRO A 193 8.83 -20.70 39.41
C PRO A 193 7.91 -21.65 40.20
N MET A 194 7.03 -22.41 39.56
CA MET A 194 6.10 -23.31 40.27
C MET A 194 6.81 -24.44 41.02
N ARG A 195 7.94 -24.92 40.49
CA ARG A 195 8.83 -25.88 41.16
C ARG A 195 9.34 -25.37 42.50
N GLN A 196 9.69 -24.09 42.59
CA GLN A 196 10.22 -23.50 43.82
C GLN A 196 9.17 -23.48 44.95
N PHE A 197 7.89 -23.43 44.59
CA PHE A 197 6.77 -23.46 45.52
C PHE A 197 6.16 -24.86 45.69
N GLY A 198 6.68 -25.88 45.00
CA GLY A 198 6.18 -27.26 45.06
C GLY A 198 4.81 -27.46 44.43
N VAL A 199 4.38 -26.58 43.53
CA VAL A 199 3.02 -26.55 42.97
C VAL A 199 3.00 -26.63 41.43
N GLU A 200 3.80 -27.54 40.88
CA GLU A 200 3.99 -27.71 39.43
C GLU A 200 2.71 -28.01 38.64
N ILE A 201 1.69 -28.59 39.29
CA ILE A 201 0.42 -28.90 38.63
C ILE A 201 -0.33 -27.65 38.16
N TYR A 202 -0.19 -26.50 38.83
CA TYR A 202 -0.82 -25.22 38.43
C TYR A 202 -0.18 -24.58 37.20
N VAL A 203 0.90 -25.15 36.66
CA VAL A 203 1.38 -24.80 35.32
C VAL A 203 0.28 -25.09 34.29
N ALA A 204 -0.52 -26.13 34.48
CA ALA A 204 -1.66 -26.44 33.62
C ALA A 204 -2.67 -25.29 33.56
N ASP A 205 -3.02 -24.72 34.72
CA ASP A 205 -3.95 -23.59 34.86
C ASP A 205 -3.44 -22.36 34.12
N LEU A 206 -2.16 -22.02 34.34
CA LEU A 206 -1.54 -20.85 33.74
C LEU A 206 -1.53 -20.99 32.20
N VAL A 207 -1.11 -22.15 31.69
CA VAL A 207 -1.07 -22.43 30.25
C VAL A 207 -2.48 -22.36 29.66
N ALA A 208 -3.46 -23.02 30.28
CA ALA A 208 -4.82 -23.07 29.76
C ALA A 208 -5.49 -21.69 29.74
N LEU A 209 -5.46 -20.96 30.86
CA LEU A 209 -6.04 -19.63 30.96
C LEU A 209 -5.35 -18.64 30.03
N SER A 210 -4.02 -18.63 30.00
CA SER A 210 -3.27 -17.69 29.15
C SER A 210 -3.49 -17.93 27.67
N ILE A 211 -3.57 -19.19 27.25
CA ILE A 211 -3.80 -19.53 25.84
C ILE A 211 -5.25 -19.27 25.44
N LEU A 212 -6.23 -19.71 26.22
CA LEU A 212 -7.63 -19.58 25.81
C LEU A 212 -8.12 -18.13 25.88
N ARG A 213 -7.66 -17.34 26.86
CA ARG A 213 -8.13 -15.98 27.08
C ARG A 213 -7.40 -14.94 26.22
N GLU A 214 -6.09 -15.09 26.04
CA GLU A 214 -5.23 -14.07 25.46
C GLU A 214 -4.51 -14.58 24.20
N LEU A 215 -3.58 -15.52 24.38
CA LEU A 215 -2.57 -15.83 23.36
C LEU A 215 -3.14 -16.60 22.17
N GLY A 216 -4.13 -17.48 22.35
CA GLY A 216 -4.75 -18.23 21.27
C GLY A 216 -5.41 -17.32 20.23
N PRO A 217 -6.36 -16.46 20.63
CA PRO A 217 -6.95 -15.45 19.76
C PRO A 217 -5.92 -14.50 19.14
N LEU A 218 -4.96 -14.01 19.95
CA LEU A 218 -3.94 -13.06 19.50
C LEU A 218 -3.01 -13.68 18.45
N MET A 219 -2.43 -14.86 18.70
CA MET A 219 -1.51 -15.52 17.77
C MET A 219 -2.22 -15.93 16.47
N THR A 220 -3.47 -16.36 16.57
CA THR A 220 -4.32 -16.64 15.41
C THR A 220 -4.50 -15.39 14.56
N ALA A 221 -4.87 -14.27 15.18
CA ALA A 221 -5.08 -13.00 14.49
C ALA A 221 -3.79 -12.46 13.85
N LEU A 222 -2.66 -12.50 14.56
CA LEU A 222 -1.36 -12.06 14.03
C LEU A 222 -0.95 -12.87 12.80
N THR A 223 -1.13 -14.20 12.87
CA THR A 223 -0.82 -15.10 11.75
C THR A 223 -1.73 -14.84 10.55
N LEU A 224 -3.03 -14.66 10.78
CA LEU A 224 -4.00 -14.35 9.72
C LEU A 224 -3.80 -12.95 9.13
N ALA A 225 -3.43 -11.95 9.93
CA ALA A 225 -3.09 -10.62 9.45
C ALA A 225 -1.89 -10.68 8.49
N GLY A 226 -0.85 -11.42 8.87
CA GLY A 226 0.35 -11.63 8.05
C GLY A 226 0.05 -12.35 6.73
N ARG A 227 -0.72 -13.43 6.77
CA ARG A 227 -0.99 -14.27 5.59
C ARG A 227 -2.20 -13.78 4.79
N SER A 228 -3.38 -13.85 5.40
CA SER A 228 -4.66 -13.60 4.74
C SER A 228 -4.92 -12.11 4.56
N GLY A 229 -4.57 -11.28 5.55
CA GLY A 229 -4.65 -9.82 5.43
C GLY A 229 -3.77 -9.26 4.30
N SER A 230 -2.53 -9.75 4.21
CA SER A 230 -1.61 -9.45 3.09
C SER A 230 -2.15 -9.93 1.75
N SER A 231 -2.68 -11.17 1.68
CA SER A 231 -3.28 -11.70 0.47
C SER A 231 -4.51 -10.90 0.02
N PHE A 232 -5.36 -10.44 0.95
CA PHE A 232 -6.52 -9.60 0.61
C PHE A 232 -6.09 -8.25 0.06
N ALA A 233 -5.07 -7.63 0.67
CA ALA A 233 -4.49 -6.39 0.17
C ALA A 233 -3.89 -6.56 -1.22
N ALA A 234 -3.16 -7.65 -1.46
CA ALA A 234 -2.54 -7.94 -2.75
C ALA A 234 -3.57 -8.24 -3.86
N GLU A 235 -4.61 -9.03 -3.55
CA GLU A 235 -5.69 -9.32 -4.49
C GLU A 235 -6.43 -8.03 -4.88
N ILE A 236 -6.89 -7.23 -3.91
CA ILE A 236 -7.60 -5.98 -4.17
C ILE A 236 -6.68 -4.95 -4.84
N GLY A 237 -5.41 -4.87 -4.43
CA GLY A 237 -4.44 -3.97 -5.05
C GLY A 237 -4.18 -4.32 -6.51
N THR A 238 -4.10 -5.61 -6.84
CA THR A 238 -3.98 -6.07 -8.23
C THR A 238 -5.21 -5.70 -9.05
N MET A 239 -6.41 -5.91 -8.49
CA MET A 239 -7.67 -5.48 -9.12
C MET A 239 -7.71 -3.96 -9.32
N LYS A 240 -7.13 -3.18 -8.41
CA LYS A 240 -7.05 -1.72 -8.55
C LYS A 240 -6.10 -1.30 -9.68
N VAL A 241 -4.92 -1.92 -9.76
CA VAL A 241 -3.92 -1.63 -10.81
C VAL A 241 -4.42 -2.06 -12.20
N ASN A 242 -5.22 -3.12 -12.27
CA ASN A 242 -5.85 -3.59 -13.52
C ASN A 242 -7.17 -2.87 -13.85
N GLU A 243 -7.53 -1.80 -13.14
CA GLU A 243 -8.77 -1.03 -13.33
C GLU A 243 -10.07 -1.85 -13.15
N GLU A 244 -10.01 -3.05 -12.57
CA GLU A 244 -11.19 -3.89 -12.32
C GLU A 244 -12.14 -3.25 -11.29
N ILE A 245 -11.58 -2.52 -10.32
CA ILE A 245 -12.36 -1.78 -9.31
C ILE A 245 -13.10 -0.59 -9.96
N ASP A 246 -12.45 0.10 -10.88
CA ASP A 246 -13.05 1.23 -11.60
C ASP A 246 -14.13 0.72 -12.56
N ALA A 247 -13.92 -0.45 -13.18
CA ALA A 247 -14.95 -1.14 -13.95
C ALA A 247 -16.20 -1.47 -13.10
N LEU A 248 -16.03 -1.97 -11.87
CA LEU A 248 -17.16 -2.23 -10.96
C LEU A 248 -17.94 -0.94 -10.65
N GLN A 249 -17.24 0.18 -10.41
CA GLN A 249 -17.88 1.47 -10.16
C GLN A 249 -18.68 1.97 -11.37
N THR A 250 -18.16 1.80 -12.59
CA THR A 250 -18.89 2.17 -13.82
C THR A 250 -20.14 1.31 -14.05
N MET A 251 -20.16 0.08 -13.54
CA MET A 251 -21.35 -0.79 -13.54
C MET A 251 -22.36 -0.43 -12.44
N GLY A 252 -22.09 0.59 -11.62
CA GLY A 252 -22.96 1.00 -10.50
C GLY A 252 -22.85 0.10 -9.27
N LEU A 253 -21.80 -0.72 -9.16
CA LEU A 253 -21.55 -1.57 -8.01
C LEU A 253 -20.59 -0.90 -7.04
N ASP A 254 -20.96 -0.88 -5.75
CA ASP A 254 -20.10 -0.41 -4.67
C ASP A 254 -18.99 -1.44 -4.37
N PRO A 255 -17.69 -1.11 -4.59
CA PRO A 255 -16.58 -2.02 -4.36
C PRO A 255 -16.47 -2.50 -2.92
N VAL A 256 -16.83 -1.67 -1.93
CA VAL A 256 -16.75 -2.04 -0.51
C VAL A 256 -17.75 -3.14 -0.21
N ARG A 257 -19.00 -2.97 -0.64
CA ARG A 257 -20.04 -4.00 -0.49
C ARG A 257 -19.72 -5.28 -1.26
N PHE A 258 -19.16 -5.16 -2.46
CA PHE A 258 -18.96 -6.31 -3.34
C PHE A 258 -17.70 -7.11 -3.00
N LEU A 259 -16.59 -6.44 -2.67
CA LEU A 259 -15.28 -7.09 -2.47
C LEU A 259 -14.89 -7.22 -1.00
N VAL A 260 -15.14 -6.17 -0.19
CA VAL A 260 -14.64 -6.10 1.19
C VAL A 260 -15.54 -6.88 2.13
N VAL A 261 -16.86 -6.66 2.07
CA VAL A 261 -17.83 -7.31 2.96
C VAL A 261 -17.71 -8.84 2.91
N VAL A 262 -17.57 -9.43 1.71
CA VAL A 262 -17.42 -10.88 1.55
C VAL A 262 -16.19 -11.41 2.31
N ARG A 263 -15.05 -10.74 2.18
CA ARG A 263 -13.80 -11.11 2.85
C ARG A 263 -13.86 -10.90 4.36
N VAL A 264 -14.46 -9.80 4.80
CA VAL A 264 -14.62 -9.49 6.22
C VAL A 264 -15.56 -10.49 6.89
N VAL A 265 -16.71 -10.82 6.28
CA VAL A 265 -17.63 -11.83 6.81
C VAL A 265 -16.96 -13.21 6.88
N ALA A 266 -16.21 -13.60 5.84
CA ALA A 266 -15.45 -14.85 5.86
C ALA A 266 -14.43 -14.88 7.01
N ALA A 267 -13.67 -13.80 7.20
CA ALA A 267 -12.69 -13.70 8.27
C ALA A 267 -13.33 -13.70 9.66
N VAL A 268 -14.42 -12.97 9.86
CA VAL A 268 -15.15 -12.89 11.15
C VAL A 268 -15.73 -14.23 11.56
N LEU A 269 -16.23 -15.04 10.62
CA LEU A 269 -16.77 -16.37 10.92
C LEU A 269 -15.66 -17.39 11.20
N LEU A 270 -14.51 -17.24 10.53
CA LEU A 270 -13.47 -18.27 10.52
C LEU A 270 -12.41 -18.07 11.61
N THR A 271 -12.12 -16.82 11.97
CA THR A 271 -11.13 -16.49 13.01
C THR A 271 -11.46 -17.11 14.38
N PRO A 272 -12.72 -17.12 14.85
CA PRO A 272 -13.08 -17.78 16.10
C PRO A 272 -12.88 -19.30 16.06
N LEU A 273 -13.23 -19.94 14.94
CA LEU A 273 -13.01 -21.37 14.77
C LEU A 273 -11.51 -21.71 14.83
N LEU A 274 -10.68 -20.89 14.18
CA LEU A 274 -9.22 -21.04 14.24
C LEU A 274 -8.65 -20.75 15.62
N ALA A 275 -9.21 -19.79 16.37
CA ALA A 275 -8.77 -19.47 17.73
C ALA A 275 -9.04 -20.64 18.69
N VAL A 276 -10.20 -21.31 18.57
CA VAL A 276 -10.49 -22.53 19.33
C VAL A 276 -9.50 -23.64 18.98
N PHE A 277 -9.22 -23.83 17.69
CA PHE A 277 -8.23 -24.80 17.24
C PHE A 277 -6.82 -24.49 17.79
N ALA A 278 -6.38 -23.22 17.72
CA ALA A 278 -5.14 -22.75 18.32
C ALA A 278 -5.08 -23.03 19.82
N GLY A 279 -6.20 -22.80 20.53
CA GLY A 279 -6.34 -23.08 21.95
C GLY A 279 -6.11 -24.54 22.29
N LEU A 280 -6.78 -25.45 21.57
CA LEU A 280 -6.64 -26.89 21.77
C LEU A 280 -5.21 -27.37 21.50
N VAL A 281 -4.62 -26.93 20.39
CA VAL A 281 -3.25 -27.31 20.00
C VAL A 281 -2.21 -26.72 20.96
N GLY A 282 -2.42 -25.50 21.45
CA GLY A 282 -1.53 -24.87 22.43
C GLY A 282 -1.55 -25.56 23.79
N VAL A 283 -2.74 -25.91 24.30
CA VAL A 283 -2.89 -26.71 25.52
C VAL A 283 -2.24 -28.09 25.34
N ALA A 284 -2.40 -28.72 24.17
CA ALA A 284 -1.70 -29.97 23.88
C ALA A 284 -0.17 -29.82 23.94
N GLY A 285 0.39 -28.70 23.47
CA GLY A 285 1.82 -28.40 23.60
C GLY A 285 2.29 -28.33 25.06
N GLY A 286 1.48 -27.75 25.96
CA GLY A 286 1.79 -27.68 27.39
C GLY A 286 1.79 -29.04 28.09
N SER A 287 0.94 -29.98 27.63
CA SER A 287 0.85 -31.32 28.20
C SER A 287 2.16 -32.11 28.14
N ILE A 288 2.97 -31.91 27.09
CA ILE A 288 4.26 -32.59 26.89
C ILE A 288 5.24 -32.25 28.01
N VAL A 289 5.23 -30.99 28.46
CA VAL A 289 6.09 -30.53 29.54
C VAL A 289 5.70 -31.20 30.85
N LEU A 290 4.42 -31.20 31.20
CA LEU A 290 3.96 -31.82 32.47
C LEU A 290 4.12 -33.34 32.47
N LEU A 291 3.96 -33.99 31.32
CA LEU A 291 4.30 -35.40 31.15
C LEU A 291 5.79 -35.67 31.45
N SER A 292 6.68 -34.79 30.97
CA SER A 292 8.11 -34.88 31.28
C SER A 292 8.43 -34.63 32.76
N MET A 293 7.52 -34.04 33.52
CA MET A 293 7.65 -33.84 34.98
C MET A 293 7.03 -34.97 35.80
N GLY A 294 6.50 -36.02 35.15
CA GLY A 294 5.94 -37.19 35.82
C GLY A 294 4.44 -37.09 36.13
N TYR A 295 3.74 -36.05 35.65
CA TYR A 295 2.29 -35.94 35.82
C TYR A 295 1.56 -36.71 34.70
N PRO A 296 0.63 -37.63 35.03
CA PRO A 296 -0.17 -38.33 34.02
C PRO A 296 -1.03 -37.37 33.20
N LEU A 297 -1.24 -37.69 31.92
CA LEU A 297 -2.07 -36.87 31.01
C LEU A 297 -3.49 -36.65 31.54
N ILE A 298 -4.07 -37.65 32.19
CA ILE A 298 -5.41 -37.54 32.79
C ILE A 298 -5.48 -36.47 33.88
N THR A 299 -4.44 -36.36 34.70
CA THR A 299 -4.34 -35.34 35.75
C THR A 299 -4.23 -33.95 35.13
N TYR A 300 -3.40 -33.82 34.08
CA TYR A 300 -3.27 -32.57 33.33
C TYR A 300 -4.61 -32.10 32.75
N VAL A 301 -5.31 -32.98 32.03
CA VAL A 301 -6.58 -32.66 31.39
C VAL A 301 -7.65 -32.28 32.41
N ASN A 302 -7.76 -33.03 33.52
CA ASN A 302 -8.69 -32.70 34.59
C ASN A 302 -8.40 -31.34 35.22
N GLN A 303 -7.11 -31.01 35.38
CA GLN A 303 -6.69 -29.72 35.90
C GLN A 303 -7.05 -28.58 34.94
N VAL A 304 -6.76 -28.74 33.65
CA VAL A 304 -7.15 -27.76 32.61
C VAL A 304 -8.66 -27.53 32.59
N ILE A 305 -9.47 -28.60 32.61
CA ILE A 305 -10.93 -28.49 32.60
C ILE A 305 -11.44 -27.78 33.86
N SER A 306 -10.80 -28.03 35.01
CA SER A 306 -11.19 -27.40 36.27
C SER A 306 -10.79 -25.92 36.35
N ALA A 307 -9.70 -25.54 35.69
CA ALA A 307 -9.19 -24.16 35.70
C ALA A 307 -9.95 -23.24 34.74
N VAL A 308 -10.43 -23.75 33.60
CA VAL A 308 -11.05 -22.93 32.55
C VAL A 308 -12.54 -22.75 32.80
N SER A 309 -12.97 -21.50 32.95
CA SER A 309 -14.40 -21.18 33.01
C SER A 309 -15.01 -20.91 31.63
N TRP A 310 -16.33 -21.00 31.54
CA TRP A 310 -17.07 -20.58 30.34
C TRP A 310 -16.85 -19.11 30.00
N VAL A 311 -16.59 -18.27 31.01
CA VAL A 311 -16.35 -16.84 30.85
C VAL A 311 -15.03 -16.62 30.13
N ASP A 312 -13.94 -17.28 30.57
CA ASP A 312 -12.61 -17.18 29.96
C ASP A 312 -12.64 -17.58 28.47
N PHE A 313 -13.33 -18.68 28.17
CA PHE A 313 -13.48 -19.15 26.79
C PHE A 313 -14.28 -18.17 25.92
N SER A 314 -15.36 -17.60 26.46
CA SER A 314 -16.19 -16.63 25.74
C SER A 314 -15.47 -15.31 25.46
N GLN A 315 -14.59 -14.88 26.36
CA GLN A 315 -13.75 -13.69 26.16
C GLN A 315 -12.79 -13.87 24.99
N GLY A 316 -12.09 -15.01 24.94
CA GLY A 316 -11.20 -15.33 23.84
C GLY A 316 -11.93 -15.39 22.49
N LEU A 317 -13.12 -15.99 22.47
CA LEU A 317 -13.99 -16.00 21.30
C LEU A 317 -14.41 -14.58 20.86
N LEU A 318 -14.86 -13.73 21.80
CA LEU A 318 -15.26 -12.37 21.49
C LEU A 318 -14.10 -11.56 20.89
N LYS A 319 -12.89 -11.67 21.48
CA LYS A 319 -11.67 -11.05 20.94
C LYS A 319 -11.39 -11.51 19.51
N SER A 320 -11.47 -12.81 19.25
CA SER A 320 -11.19 -13.38 17.94
C SER A 320 -12.12 -12.85 16.82
N ILE A 321 -13.39 -12.59 17.13
CA ILE A 321 -14.36 -11.96 16.20
C ILE A 321 -13.87 -10.56 15.81
N VAL A 322 -13.50 -9.76 16.81
CA VAL A 322 -13.08 -8.37 16.60
C VAL A 322 -11.74 -8.31 15.87
N PHE A 323 -10.80 -9.17 16.22
CA PHE A 323 -9.53 -9.27 15.49
C PHE A 323 -9.73 -9.70 14.04
N GLY A 324 -10.65 -10.64 13.79
CA GLY A 324 -11.08 -11.05 12.46
C GLY A 324 -11.56 -9.88 11.61
N LEU A 325 -12.39 -9.01 12.19
CA LEU A 325 -12.87 -7.79 11.55
C LEU A 325 -11.73 -6.80 11.27
N ILE A 326 -10.82 -6.62 12.23
CA ILE A 326 -9.71 -5.66 12.13
C ILE A 326 -8.75 -6.03 10.99
N PHE A 327 -8.19 -7.25 10.98
CA PHE A 327 -7.15 -7.57 10.00
C PHE A 327 -7.72 -7.65 8.58
N SER A 328 -8.94 -8.16 8.43
CA SER A 328 -9.59 -8.27 7.12
C SER A 328 -10.01 -6.91 6.59
N GLY A 329 -10.57 -6.06 7.44
CA GLY A 329 -10.94 -4.68 7.11
C GLY A 329 -9.74 -3.85 6.69
N ILE A 330 -8.68 -3.83 7.52
CA ILE A 330 -7.44 -3.09 7.20
C ILE A 330 -6.75 -3.66 5.95
N GLY A 331 -6.69 -4.99 5.82
CA GLY A 331 -6.12 -5.63 4.63
C GLY A 331 -6.81 -5.17 3.36
N CYS A 332 -8.15 -5.19 3.36
CA CYS A 332 -8.91 -4.71 2.21
C CYS A 332 -8.75 -3.20 1.99
N PHE A 333 -8.76 -2.40 3.05
CA PHE A 333 -8.60 -0.95 2.98
C PHE A 333 -7.27 -0.55 2.33
N ARG A 334 -6.16 -1.17 2.76
CA ARG A 334 -4.84 -0.90 2.18
C ARG A 334 -4.75 -1.36 0.73
N GLY A 335 -5.45 -2.43 0.35
CA GLY A 335 -5.59 -2.85 -1.06
C GLY A 335 -6.38 -1.85 -1.92
N LEU A 336 -7.44 -1.24 -1.38
CA LEU A 336 -8.20 -0.20 -2.09
C LEU A 336 -7.39 1.09 -2.31
N GLN A 337 -6.40 1.35 -1.45
CA GLN A 337 -5.48 2.49 -1.56
C GLN A 337 -4.24 2.22 -2.43
N THR A 338 -4.13 1.04 -3.05
CA THR A 338 -2.97 0.71 -3.87
C THR A 338 -2.79 1.72 -5.00
N GLN A 339 -1.58 2.25 -5.10
CA GLN A 339 -1.19 3.20 -6.15
C GLN A 339 -0.93 2.47 -7.47
N THR A 340 -0.66 3.22 -8.52
CA THR A 340 -0.43 2.67 -9.86
C THR A 340 0.89 1.89 -9.93
N GLY A 341 0.85 0.74 -10.60
CA GLY A 341 2.02 -0.05 -10.95
C GLY A 341 2.26 -1.30 -10.07
N PRO A 342 3.05 -2.28 -10.55
CA PRO A 342 3.19 -3.58 -9.88
C PRO A 342 3.84 -3.51 -8.49
N SER A 343 4.79 -2.60 -8.28
CA SER A 343 5.48 -2.45 -7.00
C SER A 343 4.55 -1.99 -5.88
N ALA A 344 3.52 -1.19 -6.20
CA ALA A 344 2.59 -0.64 -5.23
C ALA A 344 1.73 -1.72 -4.55
N VAL A 345 1.51 -2.86 -5.21
CA VAL A 345 0.77 -4.00 -4.65
C VAL A 345 1.52 -4.60 -3.46
N GLY A 346 2.84 -4.79 -3.59
CA GLY A 346 3.70 -5.28 -2.51
C GLY A 346 3.79 -4.30 -1.33
N ASP A 347 3.87 -3.00 -1.62
CA ASP A 347 3.86 -1.95 -0.59
C ASP A 347 2.55 -1.94 0.20
N SER A 348 1.42 -2.10 -0.50
CA SER A 348 0.09 -2.15 0.11
C SER A 348 -0.09 -3.39 0.99
N ALA A 349 0.40 -4.54 0.52
CA ALA A 349 0.41 -5.79 1.29
C ALA A 349 1.24 -5.66 2.58
N THR A 350 2.42 -5.03 2.50
CA THR A 350 3.26 -4.79 3.68
C THR A 350 2.60 -3.81 4.65
N ARG A 351 2.03 -2.71 4.15
CA ARG A 351 1.28 -1.73 4.96
C ARG A 351 0.06 -2.34 5.65
N ALA A 352 -0.62 -3.28 4.99
CA ALA A 352 -1.73 -4.03 5.57
C ALA A 352 -1.30 -4.84 6.79
N VAL A 353 -0.21 -5.60 6.68
CA VAL A 353 0.30 -6.43 7.80
C VAL A 353 0.70 -5.55 8.98
N VAL A 354 1.50 -4.51 8.75
CA VAL A 354 2.01 -3.65 9.83
C VAL A 354 0.86 -2.90 10.51
N SER A 355 -0.03 -2.27 9.74
CA SER A 355 -1.19 -1.56 10.29
C SER A 355 -2.13 -2.51 11.05
N GLY A 356 -2.34 -3.72 10.51
CA GLY A 356 -3.18 -4.75 11.11
C GLY A 356 -2.66 -5.22 12.46
N ILE A 357 -1.37 -5.57 12.54
CA ILE A 357 -0.74 -6.02 13.80
C ILE A 357 -0.80 -4.92 14.86
N ILE A 358 -0.49 -3.67 14.50
CA ILE A 358 -0.55 -2.54 15.44
C ILE A 358 -1.96 -2.39 15.98
N LEU A 359 -2.99 -2.41 15.12
CA LEU A 359 -4.37 -2.24 15.60
C LEU A 359 -4.85 -3.44 16.43
N ILE A 360 -4.45 -4.67 16.08
CA ILE A 360 -4.77 -5.86 16.89
C ILE A 360 -4.18 -5.72 18.30
N VAL A 361 -2.90 -5.37 18.42
CA VAL A 361 -2.23 -5.24 19.73
C VAL A 361 -2.84 -4.10 20.56
N VAL A 362 -3.14 -2.96 19.94
CA VAL A 362 -3.82 -1.86 20.63
C VAL A 362 -5.21 -2.29 21.12
N MET A 363 -5.97 -2.98 20.26
CA MET A 363 -7.32 -3.44 20.61
C MET A 363 -7.29 -4.53 21.69
N ASP A 364 -6.29 -5.41 21.66
CA ASP A 364 -6.09 -6.42 22.71
C ASP A 364 -5.84 -5.78 24.08
N GLY A 365 -4.99 -4.75 24.13
CA GLY A 365 -4.75 -3.96 25.34
C GLY A 365 -6.02 -3.26 25.85
N ILE A 366 -6.85 -2.73 24.96
CA ILE A 366 -8.14 -2.14 25.31
C ILE A 366 -9.06 -3.19 25.93
N PHE A 367 -9.18 -4.38 25.32
CA PHE A 367 -9.98 -5.46 25.89
C PHE A 367 -9.48 -5.92 27.25
N ALA A 368 -8.15 -6.04 27.43
CA ALA A 368 -7.56 -6.43 28.70
C ALA A 368 -7.96 -5.45 29.83
N VAL A 369 -7.93 -4.15 29.55
CA VAL A 369 -8.38 -3.11 30.50
C VAL A 369 -9.89 -3.20 30.76
N ILE A 370 -10.70 -3.39 29.71
CA ILE A 370 -12.16 -3.49 29.83
C ILE A 370 -12.57 -4.70 30.68
N PHE A 371 -12.00 -5.87 30.42
CA PHE A 371 -12.30 -7.10 31.17
C PHE A 371 -11.83 -6.99 32.63
N TYR A 372 -10.65 -6.39 32.86
CA TYR A 372 -10.18 -6.08 34.20
C TYR A 372 -11.18 -5.22 35.00
N PHE A 373 -11.74 -4.17 34.40
CA PHE A 373 -12.75 -3.33 35.07
C PHE A 373 -14.12 -4.00 35.24
N LEU A 374 -14.49 -4.91 34.34
CA LEU A 374 -15.73 -5.69 34.44
C LEU A 374 -15.63 -6.83 35.48
N GLY A 375 -14.44 -7.10 36.01
CA GLY A 375 -14.20 -8.14 37.00
C GLY A 375 -14.34 -9.56 36.43
N ILE A 376 -14.14 -9.70 35.11
CA ILE A 376 -14.19 -10.97 34.38
C ILE A 376 -12.86 -11.27 33.71
#